data_AF-A0A7Y5K852-F1
#
_entry.id   AF-A0A7Y5K852-F1
#
_cell.length_a   1.000
_cell.length_b   1.000
_cell.length_c   1.000
_cell.angle_alpha   90.00
_cell.angle_beta   90.00
_cell.angle_gamma   90.00
#
_symmetry.space_group_name_H-M   'P 1'
#
loop_
_entity.id
_entity.type
_entity.pdbx_description
1 polymer ?
#
loop_
_entity_poly.entity_id
_entity_poly.type
_entity_poly.pdbx_seq_one_letter_code
_entity_poly.pdbx_strand_id
1 'polypeptide(L)'
;MPINLAVEDLLSEAVLRKILRESKKNFAVGACFCHGGYGYLKKSLRGFNNAAKAAPFLVLTDLDKAECPPVLLREWLPHPRHPNLLFRVAVREVEAWLLAHREAFAKFLGIQRQLIPPDVDSIVDPKQALISMARKSKKRRLREAIVPPQESTAKVGPDYNGQLSFFVEELWEVAQAQQNSPSLRRTVQAIADFNPRFAK
;
A
#
# COMPACT_ATOMS: atom_id res chain seq x y z
N MET A 1 12.12 -13.80 11.28
CA MET A 1 10.82 -13.70 11.96
C MET A 1 9.71 -13.86 10.92
N PRO A 2 9.03 -15.00 10.89
CA PRO A 2 8.03 -15.29 9.85
C PRO A 2 6.86 -14.31 9.92
N ILE A 3 6.38 -13.86 8.76
CA ILE A 3 5.17 -13.04 8.65
C ILE A 3 4.47 -13.32 7.32
N ASN A 4 3.17 -13.52 7.35
CA ASN A 4 2.34 -13.63 6.15
C ASN A 4 1.74 -12.26 5.80
N LEU A 5 1.48 -12.02 4.52
CA LEU A 5 0.84 -10.80 4.03
C LEU A 5 -0.59 -11.10 3.59
N ALA A 6 -1.51 -10.17 3.81
CA ALA A 6 -2.81 -10.18 3.14
C ALA A 6 -3.13 -8.78 2.64
N VAL A 7 -3.37 -8.65 1.34
CA VAL A 7 -3.51 -7.35 0.67
C VAL A 7 -4.56 -7.42 -0.44
N GLU A 8 -4.95 -6.28 -0.96
CA GLU A 8 -5.97 -6.21 -2.02
C GLU A 8 -5.41 -6.49 -3.42
N ASP A 9 -4.16 -6.07 -3.68
CA ASP A 9 -3.54 -6.14 -4.99
C ASP A 9 -2.00 -6.28 -4.92
N LEU A 10 -1.39 -6.43 -6.10
CA LEU A 10 0.06 -6.59 -6.27
C LEU A 10 0.85 -5.36 -5.85
N LEU A 11 0.29 -4.15 -6.02
CA LEU A 11 0.97 -2.92 -5.64
C LEU A 11 1.10 -2.82 -4.12
N SER A 12 0.02 -3.11 -3.41
CA SER A 12 0.00 -3.19 -1.94
C SER A 12 0.99 -4.21 -1.41
N GLU A 13 1.11 -5.37 -2.07
CA GLU A 13 2.11 -6.38 -1.73
C GLU A 13 3.54 -5.86 -1.89
N ALA A 14 3.86 -5.25 -3.05
CA ALA A 14 5.18 -4.69 -3.33
C ALA A 14 5.59 -3.67 -2.26
N VAL A 15 4.66 -2.78 -1.89
CA VAL A 15 4.87 -1.76 -0.86
C VAL A 15 5.16 -2.39 0.50
N LEU A 16 4.36 -3.37 0.93
CA LEU A 16 4.61 -4.05 2.21
C LEU A 16 5.95 -4.79 2.21
N ARG A 17 6.28 -5.50 1.13
CA ARG A 17 7.57 -6.19 1.00
C ARG A 17 8.73 -5.21 1.09
N LYS A 18 8.63 -4.04 0.46
CA LYS A 18 9.64 -2.98 0.53
C LYS A 18 9.78 -2.44 1.95
N ILE A 19 8.67 -2.11 2.64
CA ILE A 19 8.69 -1.63 4.03
C ILE A 19 9.32 -2.67 4.97
N LEU A 20 8.96 -3.95 4.85
CA LEU A 20 9.52 -5.01 5.68
C LEU A 20 11.02 -5.19 5.44
N ARG A 21 11.46 -5.12 4.18
CA ARG A 21 12.88 -5.24 3.78
C ARG A 21 13.74 -4.09 4.29
N GLU A 22 13.21 -2.86 4.27
CA GLU A 22 13.90 -1.67 4.78
C GLU A 22 13.71 -1.47 6.29
N SER A 23 12.89 -2.31 6.94
CA SER A 23 12.75 -2.29 8.39
C SER A 23 14.03 -2.81 9.05
N LYS A 24 14.31 -2.36 10.28
CA LYS A 24 15.43 -2.87 11.09
C LYS A 24 15.22 -4.31 11.60
N LYS A 25 14.14 -4.98 11.20
CA LYS A 25 13.76 -6.31 11.69
C LYS A 25 13.95 -7.34 10.58
N ASN A 26 14.47 -8.50 10.97
CA ASN A 26 14.67 -9.62 10.06
C ASN A 26 13.35 -10.38 9.84
N PHE A 27 12.40 -9.76 9.13
CA PHE A 27 11.18 -10.41 8.69
C PHE A 27 11.48 -11.42 7.57
N ALA A 28 10.87 -12.60 7.66
CA ALA A 28 10.86 -13.59 6.59
C ALA A 28 9.43 -13.65 6.06
N VAL A 29 9.21 -13.07 4.88
CA VAL A 29 7.87 -13.02 4.28
C VAL A 29 7.50 -14.42 3.78
N GLY A 30 6.43 -14.98 4.35
CA GLY A 30 5.84 -16.25 3.95
C GLY A 30 4.85 -16.07 2.80
N ALA A 31 3.63 -16.60 2.98
CA ALA A 31 2.58 -16.48 2.00
C ALA A 31 2.05 -15.04 1.87
N CYS A 32 1.66 -14.66 0.66
CA CYS A 32 0.86 -13.46 0.41
C CYS A 32 -0.53 -13.86 -0.09
N PHE A 33 -1.57 -13.40 0.62
CA PHE A 33 -2.96 -13.57 0.26
C PHE A 33 -3.45 -12.30 -0.47
N CYS A 34 -3.30 -12.28 -1.79
CA CYS A 34 -3.59 -11.10 -2.65
C CYS A 34 -4.73 -11.33 -3.66
N HIS A 35 -5.60 -12.33 -3.44
CA HIS A 35 -6.62 -12.74 -4.41
C HIS A 35 -8.02 -12.32 -3.97
N GLY A 36 -8.63 -11.35 -4.67
CA GLY A 36 -10.06 -11.02 -4.54
C GLY A 36 -10.40 -9.60 -4.08
N GLY A 37 -9.41 -8.72 -3.93
CA GLY A 37 -9.60 -7.29 -3.60
C GLY A 37 -10.24 -7.02 -2.23
N TYR A 38 -10.68 -5.77 -2.04
CA TYR A 38 -11.34 -5.27 -0.82
C TYR A 38 -12.41 -6.23 -0.26
N GLY A 39 -13.32 -6.70 -1.10
CA GLY A 39 -14.45 -7.54 -0.68
C GLY A 39 -14.04 -8.91 -0.14
N TYR A 40 -13.02 -9.53 -0.74
CA TYR A 40 -12.44 -10.77 -0.23
C TYR A 40 -11.68 -10.53 1.08
N LEU A 41 -10.86 -9.49 1.11
CA LEU A 41 -10.02 -9.18 2.27
C LEU A 41 -10.87 -8.92 3.51
N LYS A 42 -11.96 -8.16 3.35
CA LYS A 42 -12.96 -7.90 4.40
C LYS A 42 -13.53 -9.20 4.98
N LYS A 43 -14.02 -10.09 4.11
CA LYS A 43 -14.64 -11.36 4.52
C LYS A 43 -13.63 -12.30 5.19
N SER A 44 -12.37 -12.26 4.75
CA SER A 44 -11.30 -13.13 5.23
C SER A 44 -10.60 -12.63 6.49
N LEU A 45 -10.77 -11.36 6.87
CA LEU A 45 -10.07 -10.76 8.01
C LEU A 45 -10.29 -11.53 9.33
N ARG A 46 -11.51 -12.02 9.59
CA ARG A 46 -11.80 -12.86 10.76
C ARG A 46 -10.97 -14.15 10.74
N GLY A 47 -10.82 -14.76 9.57
CA GLY A 47 -9.98 -15.93 9.35
C GLY A 47 -8.52 -15.64 9.65
N PHE A 48 -7.97 -14.54 9.12
CA PHE A 48 -6.60 -14.11 9.41
C PHE A 48 -6.39 -13.82 10.90
N ASN A 49 -7.35 -13.19 11.57
CA ASN A 49 -7.29 -12.96 13.03
C ASN A 49 -7.26 -14.27 13.83
N ASN A 50 -7.97 -15.31 13.38
CA ASN A 50 -7.90 -16.62 14.03
C ASN A 50 -6.58 -17.35 13.70
N ALA A 51 -6.12 -17.30 12.45
CA ALA A 51 -4.85 -17.87 12.02
C ALA A 51 -3.64 -17.18 12.71
N ALA A 52 -3.81 -15.92 13.13
CA ALA A 52 -2.81 -15.16 13.88
C ALA A 52 -2.39 -15.84 15.21
N LYS A 53 -3.20 -16.77 15.73
CA LYS A 53 -2.84 -17.60 16.88
C LYS A 53 -1.61 -18.48 16.61
N ALA A 54 -1.41 -18.92 15.37
CA ALA A 54 -0.35 -19.82 14.98
C ALA A 54 0.80 -19.13 14.22
N ALA A 55 0.50 -18.08 13.43
CA ALA A 55 1.50 -17.40 12.63
C ALA A 55 1.22 -15.88 12.53
N PRO A 56 2.23 -15.00 12.44
CA PRO A 56 1.99 -13.57 12.29
C PRO A 56 1.41 -13.18 10.92
N PHE A 57 0.52 -12.19 10.91
CA PHE A 57 -0.08 -11.64 9.69
C PHE A 57 0.04 -10.11 9.67
N LEU A 58 0.45 -9.57 8.53
CA LEU A 58 0.34 -8.16 8.20
C LEU A 58 -0.73 -7.99 7.12
N VAL A 59 -1.80 -7.30 7.48
CA VAL A 59 -2.92 -7.00 6.58
C VAL A 59 -2.86 -5.53 6.19
N LEU A 60 -2.94 -5.22 4.90
CA LEU A 60 -3.07 -3.85 4.38
C LEU A 60 -4.29 -3.75 3.47
N THR A 61 -5.07 -2.69 3.67
CA THR A 61 -6.25 -2.34 2.88
C THR A 61 -6.26 -0.82 2.65
N ASP A 62 -6.98 -0.40 1.63
CA ASP A 62 -7.24 1.01 1.38
C ASP A 62 -8.39 1.51 2.26
N LEU A 63 -8.35 2.79 2.63
CA LEU A 63 -9.48 3.42 3.33
C LEU A 63 -10.64 3.67 2.35
N ASP A 64 -10.33 3.86 1.07
CA ASP A 64 -11.25 4.26 0.02
C ASP A 64 -12.08 5.50 0.45
N LYS A 65 -13.39 5.28 0.62
CA LYS A 65 -14.39 6.28 0.96
C LYS A 65 -14.77 6.27 2.44
N ALA A 66 -14.21 5.35 3.24
CA ALA A 66 -14.47 5.34 4.66
C ALA A 66 -13.97 6.65 5.32
N GLU A 67 -14.61 7.01 6.42
CA GLU A 67 -14.33 8.27 7.13
C GLU A 67 -12.90 8.29 7.67
N CYS A 68 -12.51 7.25 8.42
CA CYS A 68 -11.19 7.12 8.99
C CYS A 68 -10.80 5.67 9.30
N PRO A 69 -9.50 5.35 9.42
CA PRO A 69 -9.03 3.98 9.70
C PRO A 69 -9.64 3.32 10.94
N PRO A 70 -9.85 4.00 12.08
CA PRO A 70 -10.49 3.39 13.25
C PRO A 70 -11.94 2.96 13.02
N VAL A 71 -12.69 3.65 12.15
CA VAL A 71 -14.06 3.25 11.77
C VAL A 71 -14.00 1.98 10.95
N LEU A 72 -13.15 1.93 9.91
CA LEU A 72 -12.97 0.75 9.07
C LEU A 72 -12.52 -0.48 9.90
N LEU A 73 -11.59 -0.27 10.84
CA LEU A 73 -11.11 -1.33 11.73
C LEU A 73 -12.26 -1.94 12.56
N ARG A 74 -13.12 -1.10 13.15
CA ARG A 74 -14.27 -1.56 13.97
C ARG A 74 -15.32 -2.28 13.12
N GLU A 75 -15.53 -1.83 11.90
CA GLU A 75 -16.47 -2.46 10.96
C GLU A 75 -15.96 -3.83 10.49
N TRP A 76 -14.69 -3.94 10.15
CA TRP A 76 -14.10 -5.15 9.60
C TRP A 76 -13.76 -6.20 10.66
N LEU A 77 -13.37 -5.76 11.85
CA LEU A 77 -12.98 -6.63 12.96
C LEU A 77 -13.65 -6.19 14.27
N PRO A 78 -14.95 -6.47 14.45
CA PRO A 78 -15.67 -6.11 15.66
C PRO A 78 -15.29 -6.96 16.90
N HIS A 79 -14.29 -7.84 16.75
CA HIS A 79 -13.80 -8.73 17.81
C HIS A 79 -12.39 -8.32 18.21
N PRO A 80 -11.90 -8.72 19.40
CA PRO A 80 -10.52 -8.45 19.80
C PRO A 80 -9.50 -8.92 18.75
N ARG A 81 -8.66 -7.98 18.33
CA ARG A 81 -7.55 -8.25 17.42
C ARG A 81 -6.48 -9.07 18.13
N HIS A 82 -6.10 -10.19 17.55
CA HIS A 82 -5.01 -11.01 18.07
C HIS A 82 -3.68 -10.23 18.02
N PRO A 83 -2.79 -10.35 19.03
CA PRO A 83 -1.52 -9.61 19.06
C PRO A 83 -0.60 -9.85 17.85
N ASN A 84 -0.74 -10.99 17.17
CA ASN A 84 0.03 -11.33 15.98
C ASN A 84 -0.65 -10.91 14.66
N LEU A 85 -1.79 -10.21 14.72
CA LEU A 85 -2.42 -9.62 13.55
C LEU A 85 -2.12 -8.12 13.52
N LEU A 86 -1.25 -7.70 12.62
CA LEU A 86 -0.97 -6.31 12.33
C LEU A 86 -1.88 -5.84 11.18
N PHE A 87 -3.02 -5.23 11.52
CA PHE A 87 -3.95 -4.69 10.53
C PHE A 87 -3.71 -3.18 10.33
N ARG A 88 -3.38 -2.80 9.09
CA ARG A 88 -3.00 -1.45 8.66
C ARG A 88 -3.92 -0.98 7.52
N VAL A 89 -4.07 0.34 7.43
CA VAL A 89 -4.94 0.99 6.44
C VAL A 89 -4.16 2.14 5.82
N ALA A 90 -4.08 2.19 4.49
CA ALA A 90 -3.61 3.36 3.77
C ALA A 90 -4.70 4.43 3.76
N VAL A 91 -4.37 5.68 4.14
CA VAL A 91 -5.38 6.75 4.09
C VAL A 91 -5.64 7.08 2.63
N ARG A 92 -6.93 7.01 2.27
CA ARG A 92 -7.45 6.97 0.90
C ARG A 92 -7.00 5.71 0.18
N GLU A 93 -5.80 5.67 -0.38
CA GLU A 93 -5.30 4.53 -1.15
C GLU A 93 -3.77 4.39 -1.05
N VAL A 94 -3.24 3.19 -1.30
CA VAL A 94 -1.78 2.93 -1.29
C VAL A 94 -1.01 3.82 -2.26
N GLU A 95 -1.64 4.26 -3.35
CA GLU A 95 -1.05 5.22 -4.29
C GLU A 95 -0.61 6.52 -3.61
N ALA A 96 -1.30 6.96 -2.54
CA ALA A 96 -0.88 8.13 -1.77
C ALA A 96 0.52 7.95 -1.17
N TRP A 97 0.86 6.72 -0.74
CA TRP A 97 2.18 6.40 -0.19
C TRP A 97 3.27 6.43 -1.25
N LEU A 98 2.97 6.03 -2.48
CA LEU A 98 3.90 6.16 -3.61
C LEU A 98 4.21 7.63 -3.90
N LEU A 99 3.15 8.46 -3.97
CA LEU A 99 3.28 9.91 -4.21
C LEU A 99 4.05 10.63 -3.11
N ALA A 100 4.11 10.06 -1.90
CA ALA A 100 4.79 10.64 -0.76
C ALA A 100 6.32 10.80 -0.98
N HIS A 101 6.93 9.99 -1.86
CA HIS A 101 8.30 10.23 -2.32
C HIS A 101 8.30 11.08 -3.60
N ARG A 102 8.03 12.37 -3.42
CA ARG A 102 7.75 13.30 -4.51
C ARG A 102 8.90 13.40 -5.52
N GLU A 103 10.14 13.48 -5.05
CA GLU A 103 11.35 13.58 -5.88
C GLU A 103 11.52 12.35 -6.79
N ALA A 104 11.47 11.15 -6.22
CA ALA A 104 11.61 9.91 -6.97
C ALA A 104 10.44 9.71 -7.94
N PHE A 105 9.21 9.97 -7.50
CA PHE A 105 8.03 9.79 -8.35
C PHE A 105 8.01 10.76 -9.54
N ALA A 106 8.41 12.02 -9.33
CA ALA A 106 8.55 12.99 -10.41
C ALA A 106 9.61 12.56 -11.43
N LYS A 107 10.76 12.06 -10.97
CA LYS A 107 11.82 11.51 -11.84
C LYS A 107 11.35 10.27 -12.58
N PHE A 108 10.61 9.39 -11.92
CA PHE A 108 10.01 8.19 -12.50
C PHE A 108 9.08 8.55 -13.66
N LEU A 109 8.14 9.47 -13.46
CA LEU A 109 7.25 9.93 -14.53
C LEU A 109 7.90 10.91 -15.51
N GLY A 110 9.06 11.49 -15.20
CA GLY A 110 9.66 12.54 -16.02
C GLY A 110 8.84 13.83 -16.05
N ILE A 111 8.25 14.20 -14.92
CA ILE A 111 7.44 15.41 -14.73
C ILE A 111 8.10 16.36 -13.72
N GLN A 112 7.58 17.58 -13.61
CA GLN A 112 8.01 18.51 -12.57
C GLN A 112 7.48 18.09 -11.19
N ARG A 113 8.33 18.13 -10.16
CA ARG A 113 7.97 17.75 -8.77
C ARG A 113 6.79 18.54 -8.22
N GLN A 114 6.66 19.80 -8.63
CA GLN A 114 5.60 20.72 -8.20
C GLN A 114 4.20 20.23 -8.56
N LEU A 115 4.07 19.32 -9.53
CA LEU A 115 2.80 18.71 -9.89
C LEU A 115 2.31 17.68 -8.86
N ILE A 116 3.18 17.20 -7.97
CA ILE A 116 2.83 16.26 -6.90
C ILE A 116 2.52 17.08 -5.64
N PRO A 117 1.31 16.98 -5.07
CA PRO A 117 0.94 17.69 -3.84
C PRO A 117 1.89 17.35 -2.66
N PRO A 118 2.15 18.30 -1.75
CA PRO A 118 2.94 18.03 -0.55
C PRO A 118 2.19 17.16 0.46
N ASP A 119 0.88 17.37 0.61
CA ASP A 119 0.02 16.58 1.49
C ASP A 119 -0.72 15.52 0.68
N VAL A 120 -0.10 14.34 0.61
CA VAL A 120 -0.59 13.23 -0.23
C VAL A 120 -1.75 12.47 0.40
N ASP A 121 -1.81 12.40 1.73
CA ASP A 121 -2.89 11.69 2.45
C ASP A 121 -4.24 12.44 2.33
N SER A 122 -4.21 13.74 2.02
CA SER A 122 -5.39 14.57 1.76
C SER A 122 -5.90 14.49 0.31
N ILE A 123 -5.22 13.76 -0.58
CA ILE A 123 -5.70 13.57 -1.96
C ILE A 123 -6.93 12.66 -1.93
N VAL A 124 -8.07 13.15 -2.39
CA VAL A 124 -9.36 12.44 -2.33
C VAL A 124 -9.34 11.11 -3.10
N ASP A 125 -8.74 11.10 -4.29
CA ASP A 125 -8.59 9.93 -5.16
C ASP A 125 -7.13 9.84 -5.64
N PRO A 126 -6.23 9.25 -4.83
CA PRO A 126 -4.81 9.16 -5.13
C PRO A 126 -4.51 8.43 -6.44
N LYS A 127 -5.24 7.37 -6.76
CA LYS A 127 -5.13 6.61 -8.03
C LYS A 127 -5.45 7.48 -9.23
N GLN A 128 -6.55 8.23 -9.23
CA GLN A 128 -6.85 9.17 -10.33
C GLN A 128 -5.85 10.32 -10.41
N ALA A 129 -5.40 10.85 -9.27
CA ALA A 129 -4.37 11.88 -9.26
C ALA A 129 -3.07 11.37 -9.89
N LEU A 130 -2.64 10.16 -9.52
CA LEU A 130 -1.48 9.47 -10.08
C LEU A 130 -1.61 9.29 -11.59
N ILE A 131 -2.73 8.75 -12.07
CA ILE A 131 -2.98 8.56 -13.50
C ILE A 131 -2.97 9.91 -14.25
N SER A 132 -3.55 10.95 -13.65
CA SER A 132 -3.56 12.30 -14.23
C SER A 132 -2.17 12.93 -14.31
N MET A 133 -1.28 12.63 -13.35
CA MET A 133 0.14 12.99 -13.43
C MET A 133 0.88 12.17 -14.48
N ALA A 134 0.60 10.86 -14.58
CA ALA A 134 1.17 9.98 -15.59
C ALA A 134 0.79 10.40 -17.02
N ARG A 135 -0.41 10.95 -17.24
CA ARG A 135 -0.80 11.55 -18.54
C ARG A 135 0.16 12.66 -19.00
N LYS A 136 0.75 13.40 -18.07
CA LYS A 136 1.71 14.48 -18.33
C LYS A 136 3.16 13.98 -18.48
N SER A 137 3.40 12.68 -18.30
CA SER A 137 4.72 12.06 -18.45
C SER A 137 5.30 12.33 -19.83
N LYS A 138 6.57 12.75 -19.86
CA LYS A 138 7.35 12.86 -21.11
C LYS A 138 7.77 11.49 -21.66
N LYS A 139 7.69 10.44 -20.84
CA LYS A 139 8.09 9.07 -21.19
C LYS A 139 6.89 8.33 -21.80
N ARG A 140 6.80 8.33 -23.13
CA ARG A 140 5.68 7.75 -23.89
C ARG A 140 5.32 6.32 -23.45
N ARG A 141 6.29 5.41 -23.39
CA ARG A 141 6.08 4.00 -23.00
C ARG A 141 5.47 3.87 -21.61
N LEU A 142 6.00 4.63 -20.64
CA LEU A 142 5.50 4.63 -19.27
C LEU A 142 4.07 5.18 -19.18
N ARG A 143 3.78 6.24 -19.94
CA ARG A 143 2.43 6.82 -20.03
C ARG A 143 1.43 5.80 -20.58
N GLU A 144 1.77 5.13 -21.68
CA GLU A 144 0.91 4.10 -22.30
C GLU A 144 0.72 2.87 -21.39
N ALA A 145 1.68 2.57 -20.53
CA ALA A 145 1.60 1.48 -19.55
C ALA A 145 0.68 1.78 -18.35
N ILE A 146 0.73 3.01 -17.82
CA ILE A 146 0.01 3.40 -16.60
C ILE A 146 -1.37 4.01 -16.89
N VAL A 147 -1.50 4.75 -17.99
CA VAL A 147 -2.73 5.49 -18.31
C VAL A 147 -3.67 4.59 -19.11
N PRO A 148 -4.97 4.50 -18.75
CA PRO A 148 -5.93 3.77 -19.56
C PRO A 148 -6.02 4.36 -20.98
N PRO A 149 -6.16 3.53 -22.02
CA PRO A 149 -6.35 4.01 -23.39
C PRO A 149 -7.55 4.95 -23.51
N GLN A 150 -7.50 5.88 -24.45
CA GLN A 150 -8.67 6.70 -24.80
C GLN A 150 -9.83 5.77 -25.17
N GLU A 151 -11.05 6.12 -24.74
CA GLU A 151 -12.29 5.38 -25.01
C GLU A 151 -12.39 3.98 -24.36
N SER A 152 -11.43 3.60 -23.52
CA SER A 152 -11.53 2.38 -22.71
C SER A 152 -12.41 2.58 -21.46
N THR A 153 -13.12 1.53 -21.06
CA THR A 153 -13.79 1.45 -19.75
C THR A 153 -12.83 1.06 -18.62
N ALA A 154 -11.56 0.78 -18.93
CA ALA A 154 -10.54 0.44 -17.95
C ALA A 154 -10.25 1.62 -17.03
N LYS A 155 -10.11 1.35 -15.73
CA LYS A 155 -9.77 2.37 -14.72
C LYS A 155 -8.28 2.71 -14.69
N VAL A 156 -7.43 1.79 -15.15
CA VAL A 156 -5.97 1.86 -15.12
C VAL A 156 -5.39 1.41 -16.47
N GLY A 157 -4.14 1.77 -16.73
CA GLY A 157 -3.40 1.31 -17.91
C GLY A 157 -3.04 -0.19 -17.85
N PRO A 158 -2.64 -0.76 -19.00
CA PRO A 158 -2.43 -2.20 -19.16
C PRO A 158 -1.34 -2.79 -18.27
N ASP A 159 -0.34 -2.00 -17.88
CA ASP A 159 0.78 -2.44 -17.03
C ASP A 159 0.92 -1.53 -15.78
N TYR A 160 -0.22 -1.09 -15.25
CA TYR A 160 -0.27 -0.21 -14.08
C TYR A 160 0.48 -0.79 -12.88
N ASN A 161 0.13 -2.02 -12.48
CA ASN A 161 0.76 -2.68 -11.34
C ASN A 161 2.23 -3.00 -11.61
N GLY A 162 2.61 -3.45 -12.82
CA GLY A 162 4.00 -3.77 -13.13
C GLY A 162 4.91 -2.53 -13.04
N GLN A 163 4.48 -1.40 -13.63
CA GLN A 163 5.27 -0.17 -13.58
C GLN A 163 5.36 0.42 -12.16
N LEU A 164 4.27 0.39 -11.39
CA LEU A 164 4.27 0.93 -10.04
C LEU A 164 5.00 0.02 -9.04
N SER A 165 4.90 -1.30 -9.17
CA SER A 165 5.71 -2.24 -8.39
C SER A 165 7.20 -2.08 -8.70
N PHE A 166 7.58 -1.90 -9.97
CA PHE A 166 8.95 -1.56 -10.35
C PHE A 166 9.42 -0.27 -9.67
N PHE A 167 8.60 0.79 -9.68
CA PHE A 167 8.92 2.03 -8.98
C PHE A 167 9.15 1.79 -7.49
N VAL A 168 8.28 1.02 -6.84
CA VAL A 168 8.36 0.68 -5.43
C VAL A 168 9.64 -0.09 -5.09
N GLU A 169 10.03 -1.04 -5.94
CA GLU A 169 11.20 -1.89 -5.71
C GLU A 169 12.52 -1.12 -5.89
N GLU A 170 12.61 -0.37 -6.98
CA GLU A 170 13.88 0.16 -7.49
C GLU A 170 14.15 1.63 -7.11
N LEU A 171 13.10 2.44 -6.96
CA LEU A 171 13.24 3.90 -6.87
C LEU A 171 12.64 4.51 -5.60
N TRP A 172 11.65 3.86 -5.00
CA TRP A 172 10.94 4.37 -3.85
C TRP A 172 11.67 4.03 -2.54
N GLU A 173 12.15 5.05 -1.85
CA GLU A 173 12.67 4.95 -0.48
C GLU A 173 11.58 5.19 0.58
N VAL A 174 11.40 4.20 1.47
CA VAL A 174 10.39 4.28 2.54
C VAL A 174 10.71 5.43 3.50
N ALA A 175 12.00 5.65 3.77
CA ALA A 175 12.48 6.69 4.66
C ALA A 175 12.14 8.11 4.18
N GLN A 176 12.13 8.35 2.87
CA GLN A 176 11.72 9.62 2.28
C GLN A 176 10.20 9.74 2.25
N ALA A 177 9.51 8.68 1.79
CA ALA A 177 8.06 8.66 1.66
C ALA A 177 7.33 8.95 2.99
N GLN A 178 7.76 8.32 4.09
CA GLN A 178 7.08 8.47 5.39
C GLN A 178 7.18 9.88 6.00
N GLN A 179 8.07 10.73 5.48
CA GLN A 179 8.15 12.13 5.90
C GLN A 179 6.93 12.92 5.42
N ASN A 180 6.36 12.56 4.27
CA ASN A 180 5.24 13.27 3.63
C ASN A 180 3.88 12.56 3.78
N SER A 181 3.83 11.34 4.33
CA SER A 181 2.58 10.60 4.58
C SER A 181 2.46 10.18 6.05
N PRO A 182 1.59 10.84 6.85
CA PRO A 182 1.31 10.43 8.23
C PRO A 182 0.76 9.00 8.37
N SER A 183 -0.04 8.53 7.41
CA SER A 183 -0.56 7.16 7.40
C SER A 183 0.52 6.12 7.14
N LEU A 184 1.43 6.37 6.19
CA LEU A 184 2.61 5.53 5.95
C LEU A 184 3.52 5.50 7.18
N ARG A 185 3.83 6.67 7.77
CA ARG A 185 4.69 6.77 8.96
C ARG A 185 4.16 5.92 10.11
N ARG A 186 2.85 5.97 10.38
CA ARG A 186 2.21 5.13 11.41
C ARG A 186 2.31 3.64 11.07
N THR A 187 2.32 3.28 9.79
CA THR A 187 2.47 1.88 9.33
C THR A 187 3.90 1.40 9.52
N VAL A 188 4.89 2.18 9.08
CA VAL A 188 6.32 1.90 9.30
C VAL A 188 6.62 1.74 10.79
N GLN A 189 6.13 2.67 11.62
CA GLN A 189 6.31 2.60 13.07
C GLN A 189 5.69 1.33 13.67
N ALA A 190 4.47 0.99 13.28
CA ALA A 190 3.82 -0.20 13.82
C ALA A 190 4.53 -1.50 13.40
N ILE A 191 5.09 -1.56 12.19
CA ILE A 191 5.93 -2.68 11.74
C ILE A 191 7.23 -2.73 12.54
N ALA A 192 7.87 -1.58 12.76
CA ALA A 192 9.08 -1.48 13.58
C ALA A 192 8.84 -1.93 15.02
N ASP A 193 7.67 -1.67 15.60
CA ASP A 193 7.31 -2.06 16.96
C ASP A 193 6.74 -3.48 17.06
N PHE A 194 6.40 -4.12 15.94
CA PHE A 194 5.70 -5.40 15.92
C PHE A 194 6.57 -6.58 16.36
N ASN A 195 6.29 -7.13 17.54
CA ASN A 195 6.96 -8.31 18.09
C ASN A 195 5.93 -9.44 18.25
N PRO A 196 5.88 -10.41 17.31
CA PRO A 196 4.95 -11.52 17.38
C PRO A 196 5.22 -12.39 18.61
N ARG A 197 4.13 -12.86 19.20
CA ARG A 197 4.11 -13.78 20.34
C ARG A 197 3.93 -15.19 19.81
N PHE A 198 4.99 -15.98 19.88
CA PHE A 198 4.90 -17.41 19.65
C PHE A 198 4.54 -18.08 20.98
N ALA A 199 3.54 -18.97 20.97
CA ALA A 199 3.32 -19.84 22.12
C ALA A 199 4.59 -20.68 22.33
N LYS A 200 5.02 -20.80 23.59
CA LYS A 200 6.06 -21.77 23.97
C LYS A 200 5.51 -23.18 23.90
#